data_AF-A0A8C9SLH7-F1
#
_entry.id   AF-A0A8C9SLH7-F1
#
_cell.length_a   1.000
_cell.length_b   1.000
_cell.length_c   1.000
_cell.angle_alpha   90.00
_cell.angle_beta   90.00
_cell.angle_gamma   90.00
#
_symmetry.space_group_name_H-M   'P 1'
#
loop_
_entity.id
_entity.type
_entity.pdbx_description
1 polymer ?
#
loop_
_entity_poly.entity_id
_entity_poly.type
_entity_poly.pdbx_seq_one_letter_code
_entity_poly.pdbx_strand_id
1 'polypeptide(L)'
;SRSITEFYDFQCTIPFIMYKNFYPFGPNNGDTVNPAVDDGSSSVILLNETFQFFGSDHNQLYVNNNGFLTFDQPVSNSYPSMFQSGYDIIAPLWSNWNTTKSGVISYRQATSGGDLQQATSDINQYFPQLNFTATWVFIATWDSVAYVKIMILCAFFSVFKP
;
A
#
# COMPACT_ATOMS: atom_id res chain seq x y z
N SER A 1 2.47 25.35 7.97
CA SER A 1 3.47 24.27 8.13
C SER A 1 3.03 23.15 7.22
N ARG A 2 3.73 22.96 6.09
CA ARG A 2 3.36 21.93 5.10
C ARG A 2 4.02 20.63 5.54
N SER A 3 3.29 19.77 6.23
CA SER A 3 3.72 18.40 6.48
C SER A 3 3.80 17.72 5.12
N ILE A 4 5.03 17.47 4.69
CA ILE A 4 5.34 16.71 3.50
C ILE A 4 5.04 15.25 3.86
N THR A 5 3.86 14.76 3.52
CA THR A 5 3.59 13.31 3.45
C THR A 5 3.94 12.90 2.03
N GLU A 6 5.21 12.61 1.76
CA GLU A 6 5.64 12.19 0.43
C GLU A 6 5.27 10.71 0.19
N PHE A 7 4.65 10.49 -0.96
CA PHE A 7 4.24 9.19 -1.50
C PHE A 7 5.40 8.61 -2.30
N TYR A 8 5.85 7.41 -1.95
CA TYR A 8 6.93 6.75 -2.69
C TYR A 8 6.45 5.42 -3.26
N ASP A 9 6.14 5.47 -4.55
CA ASP A 9 5.73 4.34 -5.37
C ASP A 9 6.98 3.75 -6.05
N PHE A 10 7.35 2.52 -5.70
CA PHE A 10 8.31 1.76 -6.50
C PHE A 10 7.57 1.11 -7.66
N GLN A 11 7.26 1.91 -8.69
CA GLN A 11 6.64 1.37 -9.89
C GLN A 11 7.57 0.37 -10.57
N CYS A 12 7.01 -0.80 -10.85
CA CYS A 12 7.60 -1.87 -11.62
C CYS A 12 7.80 -1.43 -13.09
N THR A 13 8.82 -0.61 -13.36
CA THR A 13 9.26 -0.27 -14.73
C THR A 13 10.74 -0.55 -14.98
N ILE A 14 11.46 -1.11 -14.01
CA ILE A 14 12.83 -1.60 -14.24
C ILE A 14 12.75 -3.13 -14.34
N PRO A 15 13.14 -3.75 -15.46
CA PRO A 15 13.12 -5.21 -15.66
C PRO A 15 14.09 -5.99 -14.74
N PHE A 16 14.60 -5.35 -13.68
CA PHE A 16 15.62 -5.86 -12.75
C PHE A 16 15.35 -5.46 -11.29
N ILE A 17 14.11 -5.14 -10.90
CA ILE A 17 13.79 -5.14 -9.45
C ILE A 17 13.77 -6.59 -8.98
N MET A 18 14.91 -7.05 -8.48
CA MET A 18 15.05 -8.32 -7.78
C MET A 18 14.08 -8.35 -6.61
N TYR A 19 13.45 -9.51 -6.37
CA TYR A 19 12.61 -9.81 -5.20
C TYR A 19 13.23 -9.41 -3.85
N LYS A 20 14.57 -9.24 -3.82
CA LYS A 20 15.37 -8.76 -2.69
C LYS A 20 15.11 -7.31 -2.28
N ASN A 21 14.47 -6.49 -3.11
CA ASN A 21 14.19 -5.09 -2.79
C ASN A 21 12.80 -4.88 -2.16
N PHE A 22 12.00 -5.94 -2.02
CA PHE A 22 10.74 -5.86 -1.31
C PHE A 22 10.94 -6.03 0.19
N TYR A 23 10.07 -5.39 0.97
CA TYR A 23 9.95 -5.71 2.38
C TYR A 23 9.45 -7.16 2.47
N PRO A 24 9.86 -7.95 3.48
CA PRO A 24 9.31 -9.29 3.67
C PRO A 24 7.78 -9.24 3.67
N PHE A 25 7.08 -10.18 3.06
CA PHE A 25 5.62 -10.11 2.97
C PHE A 25 4.95 -11.48 3.01
N GLY A 26 3.63 -11.49 3.16
CA GLY A 26 2.81 -12.67 3.23
C GLY A 26 2.71 -13.24 4.66
N PRO A 27 1.91 -14.31 4.84
CA PRO A 27 1.55 -14.82 6.17
C PRO A 27 2.73 -15.22 7.05
N ASN A 28 3.82 -15.70 6.43
CA ASN A 28 5.04 -16.08 7.14
C ASN A 28 5.79 -14.89 7.76
N ASN A 29 5.46 -13.66 7.35
CA ASN A 29 5.99 -12.41 7.89
C ASN A 29 4.97 -11.68 8.78
N GLY A 30 3.88 -12.35 9.17
CA GLY A 30 2.85 -11.80 10.05
C GLY A 30 1.78 -10.98 9.33
N ASP A 31 1.73 -11.00 8.00
CA ASP A 31 0.71 -10.29 7.24
C ASP A 31 -0.67 -10.94 7.41
N THR A 32 -1.69 -10.09 7.48
CA THR A 32 -3.10 -10.49 7.35
C THR A 32 -3.46 -10.63 5.88
N VAL A 33 -4.13 -11.72 5.51
CA VAL A 33 -4.58 -11.98 4.13
C VAL A 33 -5.94 -11.36 3.89
N ASN A 34 -6.07 -10.62 2.80
CA ASN A 34 -7.32 -10.04 2.36
C ASN A 34 -8.22 -11.10 1.69
N PRO A 35 -9.56 -10.99 1.75
CA PRO A 35 -10.44 -11.90 1.04
C PRO A 35 -10.20 -11.89 -0.47
N ALA A 36 -10.13 -13.08 -1.07
CA ALA A 36 -10.03 -13.27 -2.51
C ALA A 36 -11.40 -13.07 -3.16
N VAL A 37 -11.76 -11.81 -3.39
CA VAL A 37 -12.98 -11.33 -4.04
C VAL A 37 -12.57 -10.39 -5.17
N ASP A 38 -13.35 -10.25 -6.24
CA ASP A 38 -12.96 -9.44 -7.41
C ASP A 38 -12.78 -7.95 -7.08
N ASP A 39 -13.84 -7.15 -7.16
CA ASP A 39 -13.85 -5.75 -6.72
C ASP A 39 -14.06 -5.66 -5.20
N GLY A 40 -13.30 -6.45 -4.45
CA GLY A 40 -13.36 -6.54 -3.00
C GLY A 40 -12.49 -5.51 -2.28
N SER A 41 -12.69 -5.41 -0.97
CA SER A 41 -11.87 -4.62 -0.07
C SER A 41 -11.72 -5.35 1.26
N SER A 42 -10.69 -4.99 2.03
CA SER A 42 -10.54 -5.47 3.41
C SER A 42 -11.68 -5.01 4.31
N SER A 43 -11.80 -5.66 5.48
CA SER A 43 -12.44 -5.03 6.64
C SER A 43 -11.68 -3.76 7.04
N VAL A 44 -12.28 -2.94 7.92
CA VAL A 44 -11.60 -1.76 8.48
C VAL A 44 -10.30 -2.18 9.15
N ILE A 45 -9.22 -1.46 8.85
CA ILE A 45 -7.92 -1.62 9.48
C ILE A 45 -7.67 -0.36 10.30
N LEU A 46 -7.69 -0.49 11.63
CA LEU A 46 -7.34 0.60 12.53
C LEU A 46 -5.83 0.84 12.49
N LEU A 47 -5.42 2.10 12.34
CA LEU A 47 -4.01 2.46 12.30
C LEU A 47 -3.46 2.55 13.71
N ASN A 48 -2.23 2.04 13.89
CA ASN A 48 -1.50 2.19 15.15
C ASN A 48 -1.08 3.65 15.39
N GLU A 49 -0.99 4.44 14.32
CA GLU A 49 -0.58 5.83 14.32
C GLU A 49 -1.55 6.64 13.45
N THR A 50 -1.92 7.85 13.89
CA THR A 50 -2.67 8.78 13.03
C THR A 50 -1.83 9.13 11.82
N PHE A 51 -2.38 8.89 10.62
CA PHE A 51 -1.75 9.17 9.35
C PHE A 51 -2.33 10.45 8.74
N GLN A 52 -1.50 11.48 8.58
CA GLN A 52 -1.91 12.74 7.98
C GLN A 52 -1.71 12.69 6.46
N PHE A 53 -2.78 12.88 5.70
CA PHE A 53 -2.78 12.85 4.24
C PHE A 53 -3.58 14.03 3.68
N PHE A 54 -2.97 14.82 2.80
CA PHE A 54 -3.56 16.04 2.21
C PHE A 54 -4.23 17.01 3.20
N GLY A 55 -3.76 17.04 4.46
CA GLY A 55 -4.30 17.91 5.51
C GLY A 55 -5.45 17.31 6.33
N SER A 56 -5.82 16.06 6.03
CA SER A 56 -6.78 15.26 6.79
C SER A 56 -6.04 14.27 7.68
N ASP A 57 -6.54 14.06 8.89
CA ASP A 57 -6.02 13.06 9.82
C ASP A 57 -6.84 11.76 9.71
N HIS A 58 -6.16 10.65 9.42
CA HIS A 58 -6.78 9.35 9.25
C HIS A 58 -6.33 8.38 10.34
N ASN A 59 -7.26 7.61 10.89
CA ASN A 59 -7.00 6.61 11.94
C ASN A 59 -7.40 5.19 11.51
N GLN A 60 -7.81 5.04 10.26
CA GLN A 60 -8.22 3.78 9.68
C GLN A 60 -7.90 3.78 8.18
N LEU A 61 -7.77 2.60 7.58
CA LEU A 61 -7.73 2.44 6.14
C LEU A 61 -8.35 1.11 5.70
N TYR A 62 -8.49 0.96 4.39
CA TYR A 62 -8.92 -0.26 3.73
C TYR A 62 -7.99 -0.60 2.57
N VAL A 63 -7.63 -1.88 2.43
CA VAL A 63 -6.84 -2.40 1.31
C VAL A 63 -7.80 -2.90 0.25
N ASN A 64 -7.78 -2.27 -0.92
CA ASN A 64 -8.64 -2.64 -2.04
C ASN A 64 -8.00 -3.69 -2.93
N ASN A 65 -8.81 -4.62 -3.44
CA ASN A 65 -8.33 -5.67 -4.32
C ASN A 65 -7.81 -5.16 -5.66
N ASN A 66 -8.30 -3.98 -6.06
CA ASN A 66 -7.87 -3.30 -7.28
C ASN A 66 -6.63 -2.42 -7.11
N GLY A 67 -5.82 -2.56 -6.05
CA GLY A 67 -4.47 -1.96 -6.01
C GLY A 67 -4.39 -0.55 -5.42
N PHE A 68 -5.34 -0.19 -4.55
CA PHE A 68 -5.36 1.10 -3.89
C PHE A 68 -5.80 1.00 -2.43
N LEU A 69 -5.50 2.03 -1.66
CA LEU A 69 -5.94 2.24 -0.28
C LEU A 69 -6.97 3.36 -0.24
N THR A 70 -7.94 3.22 0.68
CA THR A 70 -8.93 4.26 1.02
C THR A 70 -8.94 4.44 2.53
N PHE A 71 -9.33 5.61 3.02
CA PHE A 71 -9.37 5.88 4.46
C PHE A 71 -10.79 5.86 5.05
N ASP A 72 -11.77 6.37 4.31
CA ASP A 72 -13.11 6.59 4.86
C ASP A 72 -13.97 5.32 4.90
N GLN A 73 -13.97 4.54 3.82
CA GLN A 73 -14.85 3.38 3.66
C GLN A 73 -14.31 2.37 2.64
N PRO A 74 -14.70 1.08 2.72
CA PRO A 74 -14.35 0.12 1.69
C PRO A 74 -15.10 0.44 0.40
N VAL A 75 -14.43 0.31 -0.74
CA VAL A 75 -15.04 0.56 -2.06
C VAL A 75 -15.12 -0.74 -2.84
N SER A 76 -16.31 -1.06 -3.36
CA SER A 76 -16.54 -2.30 -4.10
C SER A 76 -16.93 -2.18 -5.57
N ASN A 77 -17.05 -0.97 -6.16
CA ASN A 77 -16.89 -0.75 -7.61
C ASN A 77 -17.10 0.69 -8.12
N SER A 78 -16.70 0.86 -9.38
CA SER A 78 -16.89 1.96 -10.36
C SER A 78 -15.84 3.07 -10.41
N TYR A 79 -14.80 2.83 -11.23
CA TYR A 79 -13.71 3.73 -11.65
C TYR A 79 -14.08 5.22 -11.86
N PRO A 80 -15.23 5.60 -12.46
CA PRO A 80 -15.52 7.01 -12.70
C PRO A 80 -16.02 7.76 -11.45
N SER A 81 -16.68 7.07 -10.51
CA SER A 81 -17.32 7.72 -9.36
C SER A 81 -16.31 8.10 -8.28
N MET A 82 -15.21 7.36 -8.17
CA MET A 82 -14.14 7.59 -7.19
C MET A 82 -13.37 8.90 -7.40
N PHE A 83 -13.20 9.36 -8.65
CA PHE A 83 -12.56 10.67 -8.90
C PHE A 83 -13.46 11.85 -8.55
N GLN A 84 -14.77 11.62 -8.43
CA GLN A 84 -15.76 12.65 -8.13
C GLN A 84 -16.26 12.58 -6.68
N SER A 85 -15.89 11.54 -5.93
CA SER A 85 -16.40 11.29 -4.58
C SER A 85 -15.67 12.06 -3.47
N GLY A 86 -14.52 12.68 -3.79
CA GLY A 86 -13.71 13.41 -2.81
C GLY A 86 -13.04 12.52 -1.78
N TYR A 87 -12.88 11.21 -2.06
CA TYR A 87 -12.17 10.30 -1.17
C TYR A 87 -10.68 10.56 -1.20
N ASP A 88 -10.08 10.48 -0.02
CA ASP A 88 -8.64 10.35 0.11
C ASP A 88 -8.23 8.92 -0.31
N ILE A 89 -7.48 8.82 -1.40
CA ILE A 89 -7.07 7.56 -2.01
C ILE A 89 -5.56 7.56 -2.23
N ILE A 90 -4.91 6.44 -1.89
CA ILE A 90 -3.55 6.15 -2.33
C ILE A 90 -3.60 5.00 -3.34
N ALA A 91 -3.27 5.28 -4.60
CA ALA A 91 -3.51 4.38 -5.72
C ALA A 91 -2.24 4.06 -6.54
N PRO A 92 -1.21 3.45 -5.93
CA PRO A 92 0.04 3.13 -6.62
C PRO A 92 -0.16 2.07 -7.73
N LEU A 93 -1.12 1.16 -7.52
CA LEU A 93 -1.31 -0.04 -8.34
C LEU A 93 -2.74 -0.16 -8.87
N TRP A 94 -3.46 0.97 -8.93
CA TRP A 94 -4.88 0.92 -9.25
C TRP A 94 -5.13 0.35 -10.65
N SER A 95 -5.68 -0.85 -10.70
CA SER A 95 -6.00 -1.58 -11.92
C SER A 95 -7.10 -2.61 -11.68
N ASN A 96 -7.58 -3.24 -12.75
CA ASN A 96 -8.63 -4.25 -12.70
C ASN A 96 -8.03 -5.64 -12.40
N TRP A 97 -7.68 -5.82 -11.13
CA TRP A 97 -7.07 -7.03 -10.59
C TRP A 97 -8.15 -7.98 -10.08
N ASN A 98 -7.98 -9.27 -10.34
CA ASN A 98 -8.94 -10.28 -9.92
C ASN A 98 -8.24 -11.37 -9.09
N THR A 99 -8.32 -11.21 -7.77
CA THR A 99 -7.77 -12.17 -6.79
C THR A 99 -8.49 -13.52 -6.76
N THR A 100 -9.71 -13.61 -7.32
CA THR A 100 -10.42 -14.90 -7.43
C THR A 100 -9.73 -15.84 -8.43
N LYS A 101 -8.90 -15.31 -9.33
CA LYS A 101 -8.19 -16.07 -10.37
C LYS A 101 -6.77 -16.46 -9.95
N SER A 102 -6.05 -15.56 -9.30
CA SER A 102 -4.69 -15.81 -8.83
C SER A 102 -4.21 -14.73 -7.87
N GLY A 103 -3.13 -15.04 -7.15
CA GLY A 103 -2.43 -14.12 -6.27
C GLY A 103 -3.03 -14.00 -4.88
N VAL A 104 -2.30 -13.28 -4.03
CA VAL A 104 -2.67 -13.02 -2.65
C VAL A 104 -2.46 -11.55 -2.37
N ILE A 105 -3.45 -10.96 -1.70
CA ILE A 105 -3.31 -9.61 -1.14
C ILE A 105 -3.10 -9.77 0.35
N SER A 106 -2.02 -9.17 0.86
CA SER A 106 -1.70 -9.22 2.27
C SER A 106 -1.21 -7.87 2.77
N TYR A 107 -1.40 -7.63 4.06
CA TYR A 107 -1.00 -6.38 4.69
C TYR A 107 -0.57 -6.54 6.13
N ARG A 108 0.26 -5.61 6.62
CA ARG A 108 0.61 -5.47 8.04
C ARG A 108 0.96 -4.04 8.40
N GLN A 109 1.09 -3.81 9.70
CA GLN A 109 1.65 -2.60 10.28
C GLN A 109 2.89 -2.96 11.11
N ALA A 110 3.91 -2.12 11.07
CA ALA A 110 5.08 -2.24 11.93
C ALA A 110 5.43 -0.89 12.58
N THR A 111 5.70 -0.94 13.88
CA THR A 111 6.16 0.18 14.72
C THR A 111 7.55 -0.07 15.31
N SER A 112 8.20 -1.17 14.93
CA SER A 112 9.55 -1.52 15.37
C SER A 112 10.17 -2.56 14.44
N GLY A 113 11.49 -2.76 14.54
CA GLY A 113 12.19 -3.85 13.85
C GLY A 113 12.73 -3.48 12.47
N GLY A 114 13.02 -4.51 11.67
CA GLY A 114 13.70 -4.37 10.37
C GLY A 114 12.91 -3.57 9.34
N ASP A 115 11.59 -3.62 9.37
CA ASP A 115 10.74 -2.87 8.45
C ASP A 115 10.95 -1.35 8.60
N LEU A 116 11.04 -0.81 9.82
CA LEU A 116 11.32 0.63 10.03
C LEU A 116 12.74 1.02 9.62
N GLN A 117 13.72 0.13 9.81
CA GLN A 117 15.11 0.40 9.42
C GLN A 117 15.23 0.45 7.90
N GLN A 118 14.59 -0.51 7.20
CA GLN A 118 14.54 -0.52 5.75
C GLN A 118 13.83 0.72 5.22
N ALA A 119 12.66 1.07 5.78
CA ALA A 119 11.94 2.30 5.50
C ALA A 119 12.78 3.56 5.61
N THR A 120 13.45 3.70 6.74
CA THR A 120 14.33 4.83 7.02
C THR A 120 15.47 4.89 5.99
N SER A 121 16.09 3.74 5.69
CA SER A 121 17.17 3.66 4.70
C SER A 121 16.68 4.00 3.29
N ASP A 122 15.55 3.44 2.86
CA ASP A 122 15.00 3.66 1.53
C ASP A 122 14.69 5.14 1.31
N ILE A 123 13.93 5.77 2.22
CA ILE A 123 13.57 7.18 2.07
C ILE A 123 14.80 8.08 2.08
N ASN A 124 15.75 7.85 2.99
CA ASN A 124 16.97 8.66 3.03
C ASN A 124 17.90 8.42 1.83
N GLN A 125 17.85 7.24 1.20
CA GLN A 125 18.61 6.95 -0.01
C GLN A 125 18.08 7.76 -1.21
N TYR A 126 16.76 7.79 -1.39
CA TYR A 126 16.15 8.46 -2.54
C TYR A 126 15.88 9.95 -2.30
N PHE A 127 15.75 10.36 -1.03
CA PHE A 127 15.42 11.73 -0.59
C PHE A 127 16.30 12.17 0.59
N PRO A 128 17.63 12.26 0.39
CA PRO A 128 18.59 12.53 1.46
C PRO A 128 18.39 13.89 2.15
N GLN A 129 17.67 14.83 1.53
CA GLN A 129 17.37 16.14 2.09
C GLN A 129 16.32 16.11 3.23
N LEU A 130 15.57 15.02 3.40
CA LEU A 130 14.48 14.96 4.37
C LEU A 130 14.96 14.69 5.80
N ASN A 131 16.14 14.10 5.99
CA ASN A 131 16.59 13.54 7.28
C ASN A 131 15.49 12.72 7.96
N PHE A 132 14.96 11.75 7.22
CA PHE A 132 13.76 11.01 7.58
C PHE A 132 14.08 9.90 8.60
N THR A 133 13.14 9.57 9.48
CA THR A 133 13.20 8.39 10.35
C THR A 133 11.81 7.81 10.46
N ALA A 134 11.62 6.56 10.04
CA ALA A 134 10.31 5.92 10.10
C ALA A 134 9.96 5.56 11.56
N THR A 135 8.80 5.99 12.04
CA THR A 135 8.23 5.57 13.32
C THR A 135 7.14 4.52 13.14
N TRP A 136 6.52 4.49 11.96
CA TRP A 136 5.48 3.56 11.58
C TRP A 136 5.48 3.31 10.08
N VAL A 137 5.19 2.05 9.71
CA VAL A 137 4.93 1.66 8.34
C VAL A 137 3.67 0.82 8.22
N PHE A 138 2.90 1.11 7.17
CA PHE A 138 1.88 0.22 6.66
C PHE A 138 2.37 -0.42 5.37
N ILE A 139 2.31 -1.74 5.31
CA ILE A 139 2.80 -2.52 4.18
C ILE A 139 1.63 -3.26 3.58
N ALA A 140 1.36 -3.03 2.29
CA ALA A 140 0.39 -3.80 1.51
C ALA A 140 1.03 -4.37 0.25
N THR A 141 0.73 -5.63 -0.01
CA THR A 141 1.29 -6.40 -1.11
C THR A 141 0.18 -6.99 -1.95
N TRP A 142 0.25 -6.78 -3.27
CA TRP A 142 -0.56 -7.49 -4.27
C TRP A 142 0.37 -8.48 -4.98
N ASP A 143 0.51 -9.67 -4.40
CA ASP A 143 1.44 -10.69 -4.89
C ASP A 143 0.78 -11.54 -5.98
N SER A 144 1.35 -11.50 -7.19
CA SER A 144 0.96 -12.37 -8.31
C SER A 144 -0.53 -12.33 -8.66
N VAL A 145 -1.21 -11.20 -8.42
CA VAL A 145 -2.65 -11.06 -8.66
C VAL A 145 -2.93 -10.98 -10.17
N ALA A 146 -3.88 -11.77 -10.65
CA ALA A 146 -4.17 -11.84 -12.08
C ALA A 146 -4.83 -10.53 -12.57
N TYR A 147 -4.24 -9.89 -13.58
CA TYR A 147 -4.90 -8.81 -14.31
C TYR A 147 -5.93 -9.38 -15.28
N VAL A 148 -7.11 -8.77 -15.37
CA VAL A 148 -8.18 -9.26 -16.26
C VAL A 148 -7.84 -9.08 -17.76
N LYS A 149 -6.77 -8.35 -18.13
CA LYS A 149 -6.21 -8.31 -19.51
C LYS A 149 -4.67 -8.26 -19.58
N ILE A 150 -4.02 -9.43 -19.52
CA ILE A 150 -2.57 -9.68 -19.72
C ILE A 150 -1.70 -9.39 -18.47
N MET A 151 -1.06 -10.47 -18.01
CA MET A 151 -0.15 -10.61 -16.87
C MET A 151 0.80 -9.42 -16.64
N ILE A 152 0.77 -8.85 -15.44
CA ILE A 152 1.89 -8.11 -14.84
C ILE A 152 2.11 -8.65 -13.42
N LEU A 153 3.39 -8.78 -13.05
CA LEU A 153 3.90 -9.33 -11.80
C LEU A 153 3.87 -8.30 -10.65
N CYS A 154 3.91 -8.83 -9.43
CA CYS A 154 3.86 -8.25 -8.08
C CYS A 154 4.21 -6.77 -7.95
N ALA A 155 3.42 -6.08 -7.11
CA ALA A 155 3.78 -4.75 -6.68
C ALA A 155 3.50 -4.49 -5.20
N PHE A 156 4.34 -3.65 -4.64
CA PHE A 156 4.53 -3.44 -3.23
C PHE A 156 4.33 -1.96 -2.92
N PHE A 157 3.58 -1.66 -1.87
CA PHE A 157 3.36 -0.29 -1.44
C PHE A 157 3.54 -0.16 0.08
N SER A 158 4.35 0.82 0.47
CA SER A 158 4.55 1.20 1.87
C SER A 158 4.14 2.65 2.08
N VAL A 159 3.42 2.88 3.18
CA VAL A 159 3.14 4.22 3.70
C VAL A 159 4.06 4.46 4.90
N PHE A 160 4.73 5.61 4.92
CA PHE A 160 5.69 5.96 5.96
C PHE A 160 5.22 7.19 6.75
N LYS A 161 5.41 7.15 8.07
CA LYS A 161 5.27 8.32 8.94
C LYS A 161 6.64 8.65 9.57
N PRO A 162 7.06 9.93 9.57
CA PRO A 162 8.24 10.38 10.31
C PRO A 162 8.08 10.25 11.83
#